data_AF-A0AAN2PIB8-F1
#
_entry.id   AF-A0AAN2PIB8-F1
#
_cell.length_a   1.000
_cell.length_b   1.000
_cell.length_c   1.000
_cell.angle_alpha   90.00
_cell.angle_beta   90.00
_cell.angle_gamma   90.00
#
_symmetry.space_group_name_H-M   'P 1'
#
loop_
_entity.id
_entity.type
_entity.pdbx_description
1 polymer ?
#
loop_
_entity_poly.entity_id
_entity_poly.type
_entity_poly.pdbx_seq_one_letter_code
_entity_poly.pdbx_strand_id
1 'polypeptide(L)' 'MPVEKENPTCPFCDGKNVELYSSFGTAQLVRQYYCLNCKTVFESIRWKGSISTDRPHEHSDLNG' A
#
# COMPACT_ATOMS: atom_id res chain seq x y z
N MET A 1 7.77 -9.94 9.25
CA MET A 1 7.49 -9.30 7.95
C MET A 1 6.81 -7.96 8.25
N PRO A 2 7.38 -6.80 7.91
CA PRO A 2 6.73 -5.53 8.17
C PRO A 2 5.51 -5.44 7.25
N VAL A 3 4.31 -5.49 7.83
CA VAL A 3 3.07 -5.20 7.11
C VAL A 3 3.05 -3.70 6.94
N GLU A 4 3.64 -3.21 5.85
CA GLU A 4 3.51 -1.81 5.44
C GLU A 4 2.01 -1.52 5.39
N LYS A 5 1.56 -0.62 6.25
CA LYS A 5 0.13 -0.35 6.47
C LYS A 5 -0.37 0.41 5.25
N GLU A 6 -0.82 -0.32 4.23
CA GLU A 6 -1.53 0.25 3.09
C GLU A 6 -2.75 1.00 3.63
N ASN A 7 -2.77 2.31 3.44
CA ASN A 7 -3.91 3.18 3.72
C ASN A 7 -4.55 3.57 2.39
N PRO A 8 -5.31 2.68 1.73
CA PRO A 8 -5.91 2.99 0.44
C PRO A 8 -6.97 4.08 0.62
N THR A 9 -7.18 4.86 -0.43
CA THR A 9 -8.26 5.86 -0.49
C THR A 9 -9.41 5.29 -1.31
N CYS A 10 -10.66 5.58 -0.91
CA CYS A 10 -11.82 5.11 -1.64
C CYS A 10 -11.90 5.78 -3.03
N PRO A 11 -11.95 5.03 -4.13
CA PRO A 11 -11.96 5.60 -5.49
C PRO A 11 -13.30 6.26 -5.87
N PHE A 12 -14.32 6.15 -5.02
CA PHE A 12 -15.66 6.66 -5.29
C PHE A 12 -15.95 8.01 -4.63
N CYS A 13 -15.35 8.26 -3.47
CA CYS A 13 -15.63 9.46 -2.66
C CYS A 13 -14.37 10.14 -2.09
N ASP A 14 -13.19 9.66 -2.47
CA ASP A 14 -11.88 10.09 -1.94
C ASP A 14 -11.75 10.01 -0.40
N GLY A 15 -12.64 9.23 0.23
CA GLY A 15 -12.65 9.01 1.67
C GLY A 15 -11.46 8.16 2.13
N LYS A 16 -10.85 8.56 3.24
CA LYS A 16 -9.77 7.82 3.92
C LYS A 16 -10.26 6.93 5.05
N ASN A 17 -11.53 7.05 5.44
CA ASN A 17 -12.13 6.22 6.48
C ASN A 17 -12.56 4.88 5.87
N VAL A 18 -11.59 3.99 5.72
CA VAL A 18 -11.76 2.67 5.10
C VAL A 18 -11.25 1.58 6.03
N GLU A 19 -11.95 0.45 6.04
CA GLU A 19 -11.59 -0.72 6.85
C GLU A 19 -11.26 -1.91 5.94
N LEU A 20 -10.32 -2.75 6.36
CA LEU A 20 -10.04 -3.99 5.64
C LEU A 20 -11.22 -4.94 5.79
N TYR A 21 -11.88 -5.24 4.68
CA TYR A 21 -13.03 -6.14 4.64
C TYR A 21 -12.60 -7.59 4.43
N SER A 22 -11.69 -7.82 3.47
CA SER A 22 -11.11 -9.14 3.23
C SER A 22 -9.66 -9.02 2.77
N SER A 23 -8.84 -9.96 3.22
CA SER A 23 -7.47 -10.08 2.74
C SER A 23 -7.40 -10.49 1.27
N PHE A 24 -8.43 -11.13 0.71
CA PHE A 24 -8.44 -11.58 -0.68
C PHE A 24 -9.74 -11.16 -1.35
N GLY A 25 -9.64 -10.66 -2.58
CA GLY A 25 -10.79 -10.29 -3.39
C GLY A 25 -10.95 -11.21 -4.59
N THR A 26 -11.36 -10.63 -5.73
CA THR A 26 -11.52 -11.33 -7.01
C THR A 26 -10.21 -11.93 -7.55
N ALA A 27 -9.06 -11.37 -7.16
CA ALA A 27 -7.74 -11.87 -7.51
C ALA A 27 -6.84 -12.04 -6.27
N GLN A 28 -5.83 -12.92 -6.39
CA GLN A 28 -4.89 -13.20 -5.30
C GLN A 28 -4.05 -11.99 -4.88
N LEU A 29 -3.85 -11.03 -5.79
CA LEU A 29 -3.07 -9.83 -5.57
C LEU A 29 -3.88 -8.64 -5.05
N VAL A 30 -5.19 -8.77 -4.84
CA VAL A 30 -6.02 -7.67 -4.32
C VAL A 30 -6.48 -7.92 -2.89
N ARG A 31 -6.70 -6.82 -2.17
CA ARG A 31 -7.42 -6.77 -0.89
C ARG A 31 -8.74 -6.05 -1.11
N GLN A 32 -9.75 -6.43 -0.34
CA GLN A 32 -11.03 -5.74 -0.33
C GLN A 32 -11.12 -4.83 0.88
N TYR A 33 -11.58 -3.61 0.65
CA TYR A 33 -11.80 -2.59 1.66
C TYR A 33 -13.26 -2.13 1.63
N TYR A 34 -13.78 -1.74 2.79
CA TYR A 34 -15.09 -1.14 2.93
C TYR A 34 -14.95 0.32 3.33
N CYS A 35 -15.54 1.23 2.56
CA CYS A 35 -15.54 2.65 2.89
C CYS A 35 -16.70 2.99 3.83
N LEU A 36 -16.39 3.60 4.97
CA LEU A 36 -17.39 4.02 5.95
C LEU A 36 -18.13 5.31 5.55
N ASN A 37 -17.54 6.14 4.67
CA ASN A 37 -18.18 7.37 4.15
C ASN A 37 -19.31 7.05 3.17
N CYS A 38 -19.00 6.34 2.07
CA CYS A 38 -19.96 6.06 1.00
C CYS A 38 -20.58 4.66 1.06
N LYS A 39 -20.22 3.86 2.07
CA LYS A 39 -20.78 2.52 2.34
C LYS A 39 -20.56 1.52 1.18
N THR A 40 -19.44 1.62 0.47
CA THR A 40 -19.12 0.81 -0.71
C THR A 40 -17.88 -0.06 -0.50
N VAL A 41 -17.89 -1.28 -1.06
CA VAL A 41 -16.72 -2.18 -1.13
C VAL A 41 -15.89 -1.84 -2.37
N PHE A 42 -14.57 -1.80 -2.23
CA PHE A 42 -13.64 -1.64 -3.35
C PHE A 42 -12.39 -2.51 -3.17
N GLU A 43 -11.63 -2.71 -4.26
CA GLU A 43 -10.42 -3.50 -4.28
C GLU A 43 -9.17 -2.64 -4.45
N SER A 44 -8.08 -2.99 -3.76
CA SER A 44 -6.76 -2.39 -3.94
C SER A 44 -5.71 -3.45 -4.21
N ILE A 45 -4.81 -3.17 -5.15
CA ILE A 45 -3.72 -4.06 -5.53
C ILE A 45 -2.62 -4.00 -4.47
N ARG A 46 -2.16 -5.18 -4.04
CA ARG A 46 -0.99 -5.35 -3.17
C ARG A 46 0.27 -5.21 -4.03
N TRP A 47 0.88 -4.03 -4.03
CA TRP A 47 2.17 -3.84 -4.70
C TRP A 47 3.29 -4.36 -3.79
N LYS A 48 3.96 -5.45 -4.19
CA LYS A 48 5.22 -5.87 -3.54
C LYS A 48 6.34 -4.98 -4.07
N GLY A 49 6.61 -3.86 -3.40
CA GLY A 49 7.85 -3.12 -3.60
C GLY A 49 7.73 -1.62 -3.43
N SER A 50 8.00 -1.13 -2.22
CA SER A 50 8.93 -0.02 -2.11
C SER A 50 10.33 -0.66 -2.03
N ILE A 51 11.10 -0.56 -3.12
CA ILE A 51 12.56 -0.59 -2.95
C ILE A 51 12.84 0.63 -2.07
N SER A 52 13.10 0.40 -0.78
CA SER A 52 13.80 1.39 0.02
C SER A 52 15.12 1.61 -0.71
N THR A 53 15.23 2.75 -1.38
CA THR A 53 16.45 3.17 -2.05
C THR A 53 17.42 3.62 -0.96
N ASP A 54 17.80 2.69 -0.09
CA ASP A 54 18.97 2.83 0.75
C ASP A 54 20.16 2.53 -0.17
N ARG A 55 20.48 3.48 -1.05
CA ARG A 55 21.81 3.54 -1.65
C ARG A 55 22.73 4.01 -0.53
N PRO A 56 23.67 3.18 -0.03
CA PRO A 56 24.73 3.74 0.78
C PRO A 56 25.49 4.75 -0.08
N HIS A 57 25.55 5.97 0.44
CA HIS A 57 26.31 7.08 -0.09
C HIS A 57 27.72 6.61 -0.46
N GLU A 58 28.04 6.68 -1.75
CA GLU A 58 29.39 6.54 -2.28
C GLU A 58 30.26 7.63 -1.65
N HIS A 59 31.11 7.28 -0.68
CA HIS A 59 32.23 8.14 -0.29
C HIS A 59 33.46 7.64 -1.03
N SER A 60 33.64 8.22 -2.21
CA SER A 60 34.90 8.23 -2.92
C SER A 60 35.86 9.15 -2.17
N ASP A 61 36.84 8.58 -1.47
CA ASP A 61 38.09 9.28 -1.17
C ASP A 61 39.26 8.32 -1.32
N LEU A 62 39.96 8.49 -2.44
CA LEU A 62 41.38 8.18 -2.55
C LEU A 62 42.13 8.90 -1.42
N ASN A 63 42.92 8.15 -0.65
CA ASN A 63 44.16 8.60 0.00
C ASN A 63 44.90 7.31 0.36
N GLY A 64 46.16 7.05 0.02
CA GLY A 64 47.26 7.77 -0.61
C GLY A 64 48.46 6.85 -0.44
#